data_AF-A0A967HE76-F1
#
_entry.id   AF-A0A967HE76-F1
#
_cell.length_a   1.000
_cell.length_b   1.000
_cell.length_c   1.000
_cell.angle_alpha   90.00
_cell.angle_beta   90.00
_cell.angle_gamma   90.00
#
_symmetry.space_group_name_H-M   'P 1'
#
loop_
_entity.id
_entity.type
_entity.pdbx_description
1 polymer ?
#
loop_
_entity_poly.entity_id
_entity_poly.type
_entity_poly.pdbx_seq_one_letter_code
_entity_poly.pdbx_strand_id
1 'polypeptide(L)' 'AANLVALGVATPLVGVVGEDGAGRDFREVATAAGIEVSGVLAVDARPTTVKTRVLVGYQQVARYDQEDDGDLAPDHAQ' A
#
# COMPACT_ATOMS: atom_id res chain seq x y z
N ALA A 1 -5.32 7.24 5.63
CA ALA A 1 -4.57 7.12 6.91
C ALA A 1 -3.65 8.31 7.15
N ALA A 2 -2.56 8.49 6.40
CA ALA A 2 -1.55 9.54 6.66
C ALA A 2 -2.10 10.95 6.89
N ASN A 3 -3.01 11.43 6.02
CA ASN A 3 -3.62 12.77 6.17
C ASN A 3 -4.40 12.92 7.48
N LEU A 4 -5.10 11.88 7.94
CA LEU A 4 -5.87 11.93 9.19
C LEU A 4 -4.94 11.86 10.41
N VAL A 5 -3.89 11.03 10.35
CA VAL A 5 -2.85 11.00 11.39
C VAL A 5 -2.16 12.36 11.51
N ALA A 6 -1.85 13.04 10.40
CA ALA A 6 -1.28 14.38 10.39
C ALA A 6 -2.20 15.44 11.04
N LEU A 7 -3.52 15.20 11.05
CA LEU A 7 -4.50 16.04 11.75
C LEU A 7 -4.70 15.63 13.23
N GLY A 8 -3.93 14.66 13.74
CA GLY A 8 -4.01 14.19 15.12
C GLY A 8 -5.07 13.11 15.37
N VAL A 9 -5.62 12.49 14.31
CA VAL A 9 -6.65 11.44 14.42
C VAL A 9 -6.01 10.05 14.42
N ALA A 10 -6.29 9.26 15.44
CA ALA A 10 -5.92 7.84 15.47
C ALA A 10 -6.60 7.09 14.31
N THR A 11 -5.81 6.58 13.37
CA THR A 11 -6.33 6.02 12.12
C THR A 11 -5.70 4.65 11.83
N PRO A 12 -6.37 3.54 12.21
CA PRO A 12 -5.96 2.22 11.77
C PRO A 12 -6.18 2.06 10.27
N LEU A 13 -5.26 1.34 9.62
CA LEU A 13 -5.33 1.03 8.20
C LEU A 13 -5.57 -0.47 8.00
N VAL A 14 -6.59 -0.78 7.20
CA VAL A 14 -6.93 -2.15 6.81
C VAL A 14 -6.72 -2.29 5.30
N GLY A 15 -6.10 -3.38 4.87
CA GLY A 15 -5.83 -3.65 3.47
C GLY A 15 -4.94 -4.87 3.27
N VAL A 16 -4.52 -5.09 2.03
CA VAL A 16 -3.66 -6.22 1.67
C VAL A 16 -2.45 -5.70 0.89
N VAL A 17 -1.29 -6.28 1.16
CA VAL A 17 -0.06 -6.14 0.39
C VAL A 17 0.45 -7.51 -0.01
N GLY A 18 1.32 -7.57 -1.02
CA GLY A 18 2.03 -8.80 -1.36
C GLY A 18 3.07 -9.18 -0.32
N GLU A 19 3.48 -10.45 -0.30
CA GLU A 19 4.68 -10.92 0.41
C GLU A 19 5.98 -10.53 -0.33
N ASP A 20 6.13 -9.23 -0.63
CA ASP A 20 7.22 -8.71 -1.45
C ASP A 20 7.94 -7.52 -0.79
N GLY A 21 8.98 -7.01 -1.47
CA GLY A 21 9.76 -5.87 -0.99
C GLY A 21 8.91 -4.61 -0.83
N ALA A 22 8.06 -4.31 -1.82
CA ALA A 22 7.19 -3.14 -1.79
C ALA A 22 6.18 -3.19 -0.62
N GLY A 23 5.68 -4.38 -0.27
CA GLY A 23 4.79 -4.59 0.88
C GLY A 23 5.50 -4.35 2.21
N ARG A 24 6.78 -4.70 2.32
CA ARG A 24 7.61 -4.38 3.50
C ARG A 24 7.87 -2.88 3.59
N ASP A 25 8.32 -2.26 2.51
CA ASP A 25 8.59 -0.82 2.43
C ASP A 25 7.34 0.00 2.79
N PHE A 26 6.17 -0.42 2.29
CA PHE A 26 4.90 0.20 2.60
C PHE A 26 4.61 0.19 4.11
N ARG A 27 4.76 -0.97 4.77
CA ARG A 27 4.53 -1.10 6.21
C ARG A 27 5.51 -0.23 7.00
N GLU A 28 6.79 -0.23 6.64
CA GLU A 28 7.80 0.59 7.30
C GLU A 28 7.46 2.09 7.21
N VAL A 29 7.14 2.59 6.02
CA VAL A 29 6.76 3.99 5.82
C VAL A 29 5.46 4.34 6.56
N ALA A 30 4.46 3.47 6.52
CA ALA A 30 3.18 3.70 7.20
C ALA A 30 3.35 3.72 8.73
N THR A 31 4.09 2.77 9.30
CA THR A 31 4.40 2.73 10.73
C THR A 31 5.22 3.94 11.16
N ALA A 32 6.23 4.35 10.37
CA ALA A 32 7.01 5.56 10.64
C ALA A 32 6.15 6.83 10.61
N ALA A 33 5.07 6.85 9.83
CA ALA A 33 4.08 7.93 9.80
C ALA A 33 3.07 7.89 10.97
N GLY A 34 3.22 6.96 11.93
CA GLY A 34 2.32 6.81 13.09
C GLY A 34 0.99 6.13 12.77
N ILE A 35 0.90 5.41 11.64
CA ILE A 35 -0.30 4.67 11.25
C ILE A 35 -0.26 3.28 11.90
N GLU A 36 -1.39 2.86 12.47
CA GLU A 36 -1.58 1.49 12.96
C GLU A 36 -1.85 0.58 11.74
N VAL A 37 -1.02 -0.45 11.56
CA VAL A 37 -0.98 -1.31 10.35
C VAL A 37 -1.26 -2.78 10.64
N SER A 38 -1.75 -3.13 11.84
CA SER A 38 -2.13 -4.51 12.19
C SER A 38 -3.21 -5.08 11.27
N GLY A 39 -4.05 -4.21 10.68
CA GLY A 39 -5.05 -4.57 9.67
C GLY A 39 -4.50 -4.72 8.24
N VAL A 40 -3.20 -4.52 8.01
CA VAL A 40 -2.57 -4.69 6.69
C VAL A 40 -1.97 -6.08 6.59
N LEU A 41 -2.65 -6.98 5.87
CA LEU A 41 -2.27 -8.38 5.72
C LEU A 41 -1.32 -8.59 4.53
N ALA A 42 -0.39 -9.55 4.65
CA ALA A 42 0.48 -9.95 3.55
C ALA A 42 -0.10 -11.20 2.89
N VAL A 43 -0.10 -11.26 1.56
CA VAL A 43 -0.53 -12.45 0.82
C VAL A 43 0.49 -12.79 -0.27
N ASP A 44 0.80 -14.07 -0.43
CA ASP A 44 1.77 -14.55 -1.42
C ASP A 44 1.20 -14.56 -2.85
N ALA A 45 -0.13 -14.58 -2.99
CA ALA A 45 -0.80 -14.80 -4.28
C ALA A 45 -0.84 -13.58 -5.23
N ARG A 46 -0.43 -12.39 -4.79
CA ARG A 46 -0.48 -11.16 -5.62
C ARG A 46 0.62 -10.16 -5.26
N PRO A 47 1.07 -9.32 -6.23
CA PRO A 47 2.02 -8.27 -5.93
C PRO A 47 1.38 -7.15 -5.11
N THR A 48 2.18 -6.47 -4.29
CA THR A 48 1.81 -5.17 -3.74
C THR A 48 1.57 -4.18 -4.88
N THR A 49 0.44 -3.47 -4.84
CA THR A 49 0.11 -2.45 -5.83
C THR A 49 1.11 -1.30 -5.79
N VAL A 50 1.84 -1.09 -6.90
CA VAL A 50 2.79 0.01 -7.07
C VAL A 50 2.38 0.88 -8.25
N LYS A 51 2.25 2.19 -8.00
CA LYS A 51 1.88 3.19 -8.99
C LYS A 51 3.08 4.07 -9.32
N THR A 52 3.81 3.75 -10.38
CA THR A 52 5.02 4.49 -10.78
C THR A 52 4.66 5.61 -11.75
N ARG A 53 4.95 6.86 -11.38
CA ARG A 53 4.78 8.04 -12.23
C ARG A 53 6.12 8.47 -12.80
N VAL A 54 6.24 8.50 -14.13
CA VAL A 54 7.43 9.01 -14.81
C VAL A 54 7.19 10.49 -15.11
N LEU A 55 8.06 11.35 -14.58
CA LEU A 55 7.96 12.80 -14.68
C LEU A 55 9.14 13.37 -15.48
N VAL A 56 8.88 14.37 -16.32
CA VAL A 56 9.89 15.22 -16.95
C VAL A 56 9.56 16.66 -16.62
N GLY A 57 10.42 17.31 -15.83
CA GLY A 57 10.08 18.59 -15.20
C GLY A 57 8.80 18.46 -14.35
N TYR A 58 7.81 19.30 -14.62
CA TYR A 58 6.51 19.30 -13.94
C TYR A 58 5.42 18.54 -14.70
N GLN A 59 5.77 17.76 -15.72
CA GLN A 59 4.81 17.03 -16.55
C GLN A 59 4.91 15.53 -16.28
N GLN A 60 3.76 14.87 -16.11
CA GLN A 60 3.70 13.41 -16.08
C GLN A 60 3.67 12.89 -17.51
N VAL A 61 4.74 12.21 -17.91
CA VAL A 61 4.91 11.72 -19.29
C VAL A 61 4.42 10.28 -19.46
N ALA A 62 4.48 9.48 -18.40
CA ALA A 62 3.97 8.11 -18.40
C ALA A 62 3.59 7.66 -16.99
N ARG A 63 2.80 6.58 -16.93
CA ARG A 63 2.52 5.84 -15.70
C ARG A 63 2.70 4.35 -15.97
N TYR A 64 3.34 3.66 -15.04
CA TYR A 64 3.49 2.22 -15.03
C TYR A 64 2.93 1.69 -13.72
N ASP A 65 1.96 0.79 -13.82
CA ASP A 65 1.28 0.20 -12.67
C ASP A 65 1.68 -1.28 -12.60
N GLN A 66 2.16 -1.70 -11.43
CA GLN A 66 2.34 -3.11 -11.09
C GLN A 66 1.25 -3.45 -10.08
N GLU A 67 0.24 -4.17 -10.55
CA GLU A 67 -0.91 -4.54 -9.73
C GLU A 67 -1.57 -5.81 -10.27
N ASP A 68 -2.33 -6.43 -9.40
CA ASP A 68 -3.41 -7.33 -9.75
C ASP A 68 -4.70 -6.59 -9.37
N ASP A 69 -5.68 -6.48 -10.27
CA ASP A 69 -6.96 -5.81 -10.04
C ASP A 69 -8.13 -6.79 -9.83
N GLY A 70 -7.83 -8.09 -9.78
CA GLY A 70 -8.79 -9.12 -9.44
C GLY A 70 -9.24 -9.05 -7.97
N ASP A 71 -10.43 -9.62 -7.73
CA ASP A 71 -10.99 -9.78 -6.39
C ASP A 71 -10.04 -10.61 -5.50
N LEU A 72 -9.99 -10.24 -4.22
CA LEU A 72 -9.31 -11.07 -3.24
C LEU A 72 -10.09 -12.39 -3.09
N ALA A 73 -9.41 -13.52 -3.29
CA ALA A 73 -10.04 -14.80 -3.04
C ALA A 73 -10.47 -14.92 -1.55
N PRO A 74 -11.58 -15.62 -1.27
CA PRO A 74 -12.14 -15.71 0.09
C PRO A 74 -11.16 -16.24 1.15
N ASP A 75 -10.22 -17.08 0.74
CA ASP A 75 -9.35 -17.85 1.64
C ASP A 75 -8.15 -17.06 2.19
N HIS A 76 -7.97 -15.80 1.80
CA HIS A 76 -6.89 -14.94 2.31
C HIS A 76 -7.25 -14.21 3.62
N ALA A 77 -8.44 -14.44 4.17
CA ALA A 77 -8.89 -13.91 5.45
C ALA A 77 -8.63 -14.93 6.58
N GLN A 78 -7.41 -14.99 7.10
CA GLN A 78 -7.10 -15.65 8.37
C GLN A 78 -6.20 -14.77 9.23
#